data_AF-D3BF09-F1
#
_entry.id   AF-D3BF09-F1
#
_cell.length_a   1.000
_cell.length_b   1.000
_cell.length_c   1.000
_cell.angle_alpha   90.00
_cell.angle_beta   90.00
_cell.angle_gamma   90.00
#
_symmetry.space_group_name_H-M   'P 1'
#
loop_
_entity.id
_entity.type
_entity.pdbx_description
1 polymer ?
#
loop_
_entity_poly.entity_id
_entity_poly.type
_entity_poly.pdbx_seq_one_letter_code
_entity_poly.pdbx_strand_id
1 'polypeptide(L)'
;MIVSTGNREAIKLYREIMRTLRHFTHTNEQGIPWKVILRDSVRNEYENSKFETDPHKQVEMIMVGRDCLMRIQHGMLTGKIDKDPESGGTGNPFQKV
;
A
#
# COMPACT_ATOMS: atom_id res chain seq x y z
N MET A 1 11.61 18.03 22.43
CA MET A 1 12.13 17.53 21.14
C MET A 1 11.36 16.27 20.78
N ILE A 2 10.36 16.37 19.89
CA ILE A 2 9.59 15.22 19.41
C ILE A 2 10.39 14.64 18.23
N VAL A 3 11.25 13.67 18.51
CA VAL A 3 12.16 13.10 17.51
C VAL A 3 11.56 11.78 16.97
N SER A 4 11.26 11.72 15.67
CA SER A 4 11.22 10.50 14.85
C SER A 4 10.08 9.47 15.06
N THR A 5 8.87 9.87 15.45
CA THR A 5 7.72 8.94 15.43
C THR A 5 7.33 8.50 14.01
N GLY A 6 7.41 9.41 13.03
CA GLY A 6 7.06 9.14 11.63
C GLY A 6 7.88 8.01 10.99
N ASN A 7 9.20 7.98 11.20
CA ASN A 7 10.05 6.91 10.66
C ASN A 7 9.73 5.53 11.25
N ARG A 8 9.44 5.46 12.55
CA ARG A 8 9.05 4.19 13.19
C ARG A 8 7.73 3.68 12.65
N GLU A 9 6.75 4.56 12.48
CA GLU A 9 5.43 4.21 11.95
C GLU A 9 5.50 3.83 10.47
N ALA A 10 6.31 4.51 9.66
CA ALA A 10 6.56 4.15 8.27
C ALA A 10 7.16 2.74 8.13
N ILE A 11 8.16 2.39 8.96
CA ILE A 11 8.76 1.04 8.96
C ILE A 11 7.74 -0.02 9.42
N LYS A 12 6.90 0.29 10.41
CA LYS A 12 5.82 -0.63 10.83
C LYS A 12 4.84 -0.88 9.69
N LEU A 13 4.35 0.19 9.07
CA LEU A 13 3.45 0.13 7.92
C LEU A 13 4.06 -0.67 6.78
N TYR A 14 5.31 -0.40 6.41
CA TYR A 14 6.04 -1.16 5.39
C TYR A 14 6.05 -2.66 5.69
N ARG A 15 6.39 -3.04 6.92
CA ARG A 15 6.41 -4.46 7.32
C ARG A 15 5.02 -5.07 7.32
N GLU A 16 3.98 -4.35 7.72
CA GLU A 16 2.59 -4.83 7.69
C GLU A 16 2.09 -5.05 6.26
N ILE A 17 2.40 -4.14 5.34
CA ILE A 17 2.13 -4.32 3.91
C ILE A 17 2.83 -5.58 3.40
N MET A 18 4.12 -5.74 3.68
CA MET A 18 4.88 -6.93 3.28
C MET A 18 4.31 -8.26 3.82
N ARG A 19 3.71 -8.23 5.02
CA ARG A 19 3.01 -9.41 5.57
C ARG A 19 1.72 -9.68 4.79
N THR A 20 0.95 -8.63 4.53
CA THR A 20 -0.34 -8.69 3.81
C THR A 20 -0.13 -9.20 2.38
N LEU A 21 0.95 -8.76 1.72
CA LEU A 21 1.31 -9.19 0.35
C LEU A 21 1.55 -10.70 0.23
N ARG A 22 1.92 -11.40 1.32
CA ARG A 22 2.10 -12.86 1.27
C ARG A 22 0.82 -13.64 1.03
N HIS A 23 -0.35 -13.04 1.31
CA HIS A 23 -1.64 -13.65 1.05
C HIS A 23 -2.06 -13.59 -0.43
N PHE A 24 -1.36 -12.80 -1.27
CA PHE A 24 -1.61 -12.72 -2.71
C PHE A 24 -0.88 -13.86 -3.45
N THR A 25 -1.50 -15.03 -3.51
CA THR A 25 -0.94 -16.21 -4.17
C THR A 25 -1.22 -16.28 -5.67
N HIS A 26 -2.18 -15.51 -6.16
CA HIS A 26 -2.61 -15.53 -7.56
C HIS A 26 -1.61 -14.83 -8.50
N THR A 27 -1.54 -15.32 -9.74
CA THR A 27 -0.75 -14.74 -10.83
C THR A 27 -1.60 -13.78 -11.66
N ASN A 28 -0.95 -12.81 -12.30
CA ASN A 28 -1.57 -11.98 -13.32
C ASN A 28 -1.74 -12.75 -14.65
N GLU A 29 -2.31 -12.10 -15.65
CA GLU A 29 -2.54 -12.65 -17.00
C GLU A 29 -1.24 -13.09 -17.70
N GLN A 30 -0.11 -12.51 -17.32
CA GLN A 30 1.23 -12.83 -17.83
C GLN A 30 1.90 -13.97 -17.05
N GLY A 31 1.22 -14.58 -16.07
CA GLY A 31 1.76 -15.64 -15.22
C GLY A 31 2.67 -15.15 -14.07
N ILE A 32 2.80 -13.84 -13.85
CA ILE A 32 3.63 -13.25 -12.81
C ILE A 32 2.82 -13.19 -11.49
N PRO A 33 3.34 -13.70 -10.36
CA PRO A 33 2.66 -13.58 -9.08
C PRO A 33 2.45 -12.13 -8.65
N TRP A 34 1.22 -11.76 -8.27
CA TRP A 34 0.89 -10.39 -7.84
C TRP A 34 1.76 -9.91 -6.66
N LYS A 35 2.11 -10.81 -5.74
CA LYS A 35 3.01 -10.50 -4.62
C LYS A 35 4.35 -9.90 -5.07
N VAL A 36 4.86 -10.26 -6.24
CA VAL A 36 6.16 -9.78 -6.74
C VAL A 36 6.01 -8.34 -7.22
N ILE A 37 5.04 -8.11 -8.10
CA ILE A 37 4.73 -6.79 -8.66
C ILE A 37 4.42 -5.79 -7.55
N LEU A 38 3.54 -6.16 -6.62
CA LEU A 38 3.15 -5.30 -5.51
C LEU A 38 4.31 -5.03 -4.55
N ARG A 39 5.15 -6.04 -4.28
CA ARG A 39 6.32 -5.86 -3.41
C ARG A 39 7.30 -4.85 -4.00
N ASP A 40 7.56 -4.96 -5.29
CA ASP A 40 8.53 -4.09 -5.96
C ASP A 40 7.97 -2.67 -6.08
N SER A 41 6.67 -2.51 -6.34
CA SER A 41 5.98 -1.22 -6.28
C SER A 41 6.06 -0.57 -4.89
N VAL A 42 5.72 -1.31 -3.82
CA VAL A 42 5.78 -0.79 -2.44
C VAL A 42 7.21 -0.45 -2.03
N ARG A 43 8.20 -1.24 -2.46
CA ARG A 43 9.60 -0.92 -2.22
C ARG A 43 10.00 0.37 -2.92
N ASN A 44 9.64 0.55 -4.19
CA ASN A 44 9.95 1.75 -4.94
C ASN A 44 9.34 2.99 -4.28
N GLU A 45 8.06 2.92 -3.90
CA GLU A 45 7.36 4.01 -3.21
C GLU A 45 8.05 4.37 -1.89
N TYR A 46 8.34 3.36 -1.06
CA TYR A 46 9.01 3.57 0.23
C TYR A 46 10.40 4.19 0.08
N GLU A 47 11.19 3.71 -0.88
CA GLU A 47 12.54 4.23 -1.14
C GLU A 47 12.52 5.67 -1.66
N ASN A 48 11.51 6.05 -2.46
CA ASN A 48 11.33 7.42 -2.94
C ASN A 48 10.90 8.37 -1.81
N SER A 49 10.05 7.91 -0.90
CA SER A 49 9.52 8.73 0.20
C SER A 49 10.42 8.77 1.44
N LYS A 50 11.46 7.94 1.54
CA LYS A 50 12.32 7.86 2.74
C LYS A 50 13.07 9.17 3.06
N PHE A 51 13.28 10.00 2.06
CA PHE A 51 13.97 11.30 2.18
C PHE A 51 13.00 12.48 2.27
N GLU A 52 11.70 12.22 2.37
CA GLU A 52 10.72 13.28 2.57
C GLU A 52 10.99 13.98 3.91
N THR A 53 11.18 15.29 3.85
CA THR A 53 11.54 16.12 5.01
C THR A 53 10.36 16.87 5.58
N ASP A 54 9.27 17.00 4.83
CA ASP A 54 8.02 17.62 5.29
C ASP A 54 7.28 16.70 6.28
N PRO A 55 7.14 17.09 7.56
CA PRO A 55 6.42 16.30 8.56
C PRO A 55 4.94 16.12 8.23
N HIS A 56 4.29 17.11 7.60
CA HIS A 56 2.87 17.02 7.28
C HIS A 56 2.63 15.96 6.22
N LYS A 57 3.44 15.99 5.16
CA LYS A 57 3.40 15.01 4.08
C LYS A 57 3.75 13.61 4.58
N GLN A 58 4.74 13.47 5.46
CA GLN A 58 5.07 12.18 6.07
C GLN A 58 3.88 11.58 6.85
N VAL A 59 3.19 12.40 7.64
CA VAL A 59 2.01 11.96 8.40
C VAL A 59 0.86 11.58 7.47
N GLU A 60 0.58 12.40 6.45
CA GLU A 60 -0.44 12.12 5.45
C GLU A 60 -0.20 10.78 4.74
N MET A 61 1.03 10.54 4.27
CA MET A 61 1.40 9.28 3.62
C MET A 61 1.18 8.07 4.53
N ILE A 62 1.53 8.18 5.82
CA ILE A 62 1.32 7.10 6.79
C ILE A 62 -0.19 6.88 7.01
N MET A 63 -0.97 7.94 7.15
CA MET A 63 -2.42 7.85 7.36
C MET A 63 -3.12 7.20 6.15
N VAL A 64 -2.87 7.70 4.95
CA VAL A 64 -3.44 7.17 3.71
C VAL A 64 -3.00 5.72 3.50
N GLY A 65 -1.71 5.41 3.70
CA GLY A 65 -1.21 4.05 3.58
C GLY A 65 -1.83 3.08 4.58
N ARG A 66 -2.09 3.51 5.82
CA ARG A 66 -2.80 2.71 6.83
C ARG A 66 -4.26 2.47 6.44
N ASP A 67 -4.97 3.49 5.97
CA ASP A 67 -6.36 3.35 5.56
C ASP A 67 -6.50 2.37 4.38
N CYS A 68 -5.67 2.52 3.35
CA CYS A 68 -5.59 1.59 2.23
C CYS A 68 -5.31 0.15 2.68
N LEU A 69 -4.34 -0.05 3.59
CA LEU A 69 -4.02 -1.37 4.12
C LEU A 69 -5.18 -1.99 4.89
N MET A 70 -5.86 -1.20 5.72
CA MET A 70 -7.01 -1.64 6.51
C MET A 70 -8.14 -2.11 5.60
N ARG A 71 -8.43 -1.37 4.53
CA ARG A 71 -9.45 -1.75 3.53
C ARG A 71 -9.11 -3.04 2.82
N ILE A 72 -7.85 -3.21 2.41
CA ILE A 72 -7.39 -4.45 1.77
C ILE A 72 -7.56 -5.63 2.73
N GLN A 73 -7.12 -5.50 3.98
CA GLN A 73 -7.26 -6.55 4.99
C GLN A 73 -8.73 -6.85 5.31
N HIS A 74 -9.57 -5.83 5.39
CA HIS A 74 -11.02 -5.99 5.55
C HIS A 74 -11.64 -6.76 4.39
N GLY A 75 -11.30 -6.41 3.15
CA GLY A 75 -11.77 -7.12 1.97
C GLY A 75 -11.29 -8.57 1.90
N MET A 76 -10.06 -8.84 2.35
CA MET A 76 -9.55 -10.22 2.48
C MET A 76 -10.33 -11.04 3.50
N LEU A 77 -10.73 -10.45 4.63
CA LEU A 77 -11.46 -11.14 5.69
C LEU A 77 -12.93 -11.36 5.34
N THR A 78 -13.58 -10.37 4.74
CA THR A 78 -15.03 -10.40 4.48
C THR A 78 -15.39 -10.96 3.10
N GLY A 79 -14.42 -11.05 2.19
CA GLY A 79 -14.65 -11.37 0.78
C GLY A 79 -15.42 -10.28 0.02
N LYS A 80 -15.73 -9.14 0.66
CA LYS A 80 -16.42 -7.99 0.07
C LYS A 80 -15.41 -6.87 -0.14
N ILE A 81 -15.28 -6.41 -1.38
CA ILE A 81 -14.49 -5.23 -1.69
C ILE A 81 -15.42 -4.03 -1.53
N ASP A 82 -15.27 -3.27 -0.44
CA ASP A 82 -15.94 -1.99 -0.27
C ASP A 82 -15.40 -1.04 -1.34
N LYS A 83 -16.12 -0.90 -2.45
CA LYS A 83 -15.85 0.11 -3.46
C LYS A 83 -16.28 1.45 -2.90
N ASP A 84 -15.39 2.42 -2.86
CA ASP A 84 -15.75 3.79 -2.50
C ASP A 84 -16.88 4.29 -3.41
N PRO A 85 -17.89 5.01 -2.87
CA PRO A 85 -18.93 5.62 -3.70
C PRO A 85 -18.37 6.68 -4.67
N GLU A 86 -17.14 7.16 -4.48
CA GLU A 86 -16.47 8.11 -5.38
C GLU A 86 -15.48 7.48 -6.38
N SER A 87 -15.22 6.17 -6.36
CA SER A 87 -14.32 5.54 -7.34
C SER A 87 -15.06 5.15 -8.64
N GLY A 88 -15.58 6.15 -9.34
CA GLY A 88 -16.10 6.04 -10.71
C GLY A 88 -15.00 5.88 -11.77
N GLY A 89 -14.02 5.00 -11.52
CA GLY A 89 -12.90 4.73 -12.42
C GLY A 89 -12.88 3.25 -12.81
N THR A 90 -13.65 2.88 -13.84
CA THR A 90 -13.46 1.62 -14.56
C THR A 90 -12.18 1.72 -15.37
N GLY A 91 -11.04 1.48 -14.72
CA GLY A 91 -9.76 1.36 -15.37
C GLY A 91 -8.86 0.54 -14.48
N ASN A 92 -8.35 -0.59 -15.00
CA ASN A 92 -7.26 -1.30 -14.34
C ASN A 92 -6.16 -0.28 -14.01
N PRO A 93 -5.74 -0.11 -12.74
CA PRO A 93 -4.70 0.85 -12.36
C PRO A 93 -3.32 0.48 -12.95
N PHE A 94 -3.22 -0.67 -13.60
CA PHE A 94 -2.02 -1.20 -14.25
C PHE A 94 -2.06 -1.09 -15.79
N GLN A 95 -3.08 -0.45 -16.38
CA GLN A 95 -3.23 -0.36 -17.84
C GLN A 95 -2.63 0.91 -18.47
N LYS A 96 -1.89 1.71 -17.70
CA LYS A 96 -1.11 2.85 -18.24
C LYS A 96 0.35 2.46 -18.40
N VAL A 97 0.64 1.72 -19.47
CA VAL A 97 1.92 1.74 -20.19
C VAL A 97 1.62 1.63 -21.68
#